data_AF-A0A5A7RRY6-F1
#
_entry.id   AF-A0A5A7RRY6-F1
#
_cell.length_a   1.000
_cell.length_b   1.000
_cell.length_c   1.000
_cell.angle_alpha   90.00
_cell.angle_beta   90.00
_cell.angle_gamma   90.00
#
_symmetry.space_group_name_H-M   'P 1'
#
loop_
_entity.id
_entity.type
_entity.pdbx_description
1 polymer ?
#
loop_
_entity_poly.entity_id
_entity_poly.type
_entity_poly.pdbx_seq_one_letter_code
_entity_poly.pdbx_strand_id
1 'polypeptide(L)'
;YNCSFYENKKAVYAMDGKITKGSIYNNTYGCILNGSVEIAGILFHHNDFALLLNSSHSIIHDNSFWKNYYGIIANKNGNRIYHNNFVYNIINAMDESNNTWNLTYPHEGNYWDDYAGSDTNRDGIGDIPYEVGNSWDFYPLMSAYGNAAKIPNKLPNASFKFYPSSPFSFDTIVFIDTSYDENGKNDISSWDWDFGDGTTSNEQNPVHSYSKPGNYTVTLIVKDRAGEESEKFYAVLNVTNLPPSAGYSYEPKNASSYTMIQFFASCSDKDGYIVNYTWDFGDGSTGYGSNASHKYSKPGIYKVVLTVVDDLNSTASYSQEIKIENRKPSADFEFYPENPKVGEKISFKDLSSDLDGKIVSWHWDFGDETASNGRNATHAYAKPGSYTVRLTVKDDDGGTATYEEVIEIKEKETPGFGFILLMIALALIAAMRKFK
;
A
#
# COMPACT_ATOMS: atom_id res chain seq x y z
N TYR A 1 -6.71 -40.72 53.86
CA TYR A 1 -5.88 -39.53 54.10
C TYR A 1 -4.75 -39.53 53.09
N ASN A 2 -4.59 -38.46 52.32
CA ASN A 2 -3.50 -38.25 51.34
C ASN A 2 -3.34 -39.38 50.31
N CYS A 3 -4.45 -39.87 49.76
CA CYS A 3 -4.45 -40.90 48.71
C CYS A 3 -4.98 -40.32 47.40
N SER A 4 -4.49 -40.84 46.27
CA SER A 4 -5.00 -40.48 44.94
C SER A 4 -5.72 -41.64 44.27
N PHE A 5 -6.86 -41.37 43.64
CA PHE A 5 -7.70 -42.37 42.97
C PHE A 5 -8.00 -41.94 41.54
N TYR A 6 -7.65 -42.77 40.55
CA TYR A 6 -7.80 -42.41 39.15
C TYR A 6 -8.13 -43.57 38.21
N GLU A 7 -8.73 -43.25 37.06
CA GLU A 7 -9.10 -44.21 36.00
C GLU A 7 -10.09 -45.30 36.44
N ASN A 8 -10.99 -44.97 37.36
CA ASN A 8 -12.02 -45.89 37.85
C ASN A 8 -13.39 -45.52 37.28
N LYS A 9 -14.25 -46.55 37.15
CA LYS A 9 -15.69 -46.30 37.00
C LYS A 9 -16.25 -45.62 38.25
N LYS A 10 -15.83 -46.04 39.45
CA LYS A 10 -16.21 -45.43 40.75
C LYS A 10 -14.98 -45.44 41.65
N ALA A 11 -14.41 -44.28 41.95
CA ALA A 11 -13.18 -44.18 42.71
C ALA A 11 -13.41 -44.36 44.22
N VAL A 12 -14.25 -43.52 44.82
CA VAL A 12 -14.54 -43.57 46.26
C VAL A 12 -16.03 -43.70 46.51
N TYR A 13 -16.38 -44.60 47.41
CA TYR A 13 -17.72 -44.75 47.96
C TYR A 13 -17.62 -44.69 49.48
N ALA A 14 -18.27 -43.71 50.11
CA ALA A 14 -18.18 -43.50 51.55
C ALA A 14 -19.55 -43.37 52.23
N MET A 15 -19.67 -43.99 53.41
CA MET A 15 -20.88 -43.97 54.25
C MET A 15 -20.68 -43.20 55.56
N ASP A 16 -19.43 -43.00 56.00
CA ASP A 16 -19.08 -42.23 57.20
C ASP A 16 -17.58 -41.87 57.15
N GLY A 17 -17.15 -40.98 58.03
CA GLY A 17 -15.75 -40.63 58.26
C GLY A 17 -15.29 -39.38 57.52
N LYS A 18 -13.97 -39.30 57.32
CA LYS A 18 -13.31 -38.11 56.79
C LYS A 18 -12.35 -38.48 55.66
N ILE A 19 -12.50 -37.82 54.51
CA ILE A 19 -11.59 -37.92 53.38
C ILE A 19 -10.83 -36.61 53.26
N THR A 20 -9.54 -36.63 53.58
CA THR A 20 -8.71 -35.45 53.41
C THR A 20 -7.42 -35.69 52.68
N LYS A 21 -7.01 -34.66 51.94
CA LYS A 21 -5.77 -34.56 51.15
C LYS A 21 -5.65 -35.62 50.05
N GLY A 22 -5.09 -35.23 48.91
CA GLY A 22 -4.90 -36.10 47.74
C GLY A 22 -5.69 -35.64 46.52
N SER A 23 -5.74 -36.49 45.49
CA SER A 23 -6.33 -36.14 44.19
C SER A 23 -7.24 -37.24 43.65
N ILE A 24 -8.39 -36.89 43.11
CA ILE A 24 -9.34 -37.84 42.50
C ILE A 24 -9.59 -37.39 41.06
N TYR A 25 -9.19 -38.21 40.07
CA TYR A 25 -9.19 -37.77 38.68
C TYR A 25 -9.38 -38.82 37.61
N ASN A 26 -9.81 -38.42 36.40
CA ASN A 26 -10.07 -39.33 35.28
C ASN A 26 -11.02 -40.49 35.63
N ASN A 27 -11.98 -40.27 36.54
CA ASN A 27 -12.99 -41.28 36.89
C ASN A 27 -14.33 -40.92 36.26
N THR A 28 -15.17 -41.93 35.97
CA THR A 28 -16.59 -41.66 35.68
C THR A 28 -17.25 -41.07 36.92
N TYR A 29 -17.08 -41.71 38.09
CA TYR A 29 -17.52 -41.17 39.38
C TYR A 29 -16.33 -41.05 40.32
N GLY A 30 -15.97 -39.83 40.70
CA GLY A 30 -14.89 -39.52 41.62
C GLY A 30 -15.23 -39.98 43.04
N CYS A 31 -16.20 -39.32 43.67
CA CYS A 31 -16.67 -39.69 45.00
C CYS A 31 -18.20 -39.76 45.07
N ILE A 32 -18.73 -40.81 45.70
CA ILE A 32 -20.15 -41.00 45.96
C ILE A 32 -20.34 -41.10 47.48
N LEU A 33 -21.05 -40.13 48.05
CA LEU A 33 -21.35 -40.08 49.48
C LEU A 33 -22.77 -40.55 49.74
N ASN A 34 -22.90 -41.67 50.45
CA ASN A 34 -24.19 -42.24 50.87
C ASN A 34 -24.42 -42.18 52.39
N GLY A 35 -23.52 -41.53 53.14
CA GLY A 35 -23.73 -41.12 54.53
C GLY A 35 -22.92 -39.88 54.90
N SER A 36 -22.94 -39.50 56.18
CA SER A 36 -22.40 -38.22 56.65
C SER A 36 -20.87 -38.24 56.62
N VAL A 37 -20.27 -37.50 55.69
CA VAL A 37 -18.81 -37.52 55.46
C VAL A 37 -18.26 -36.11 55.43
N GLU A 38 -17.08 -35.90 55.99
CA GLU A 38 -16.31 -34.67 55.80
C GLU A 38 -15.29 -34.87 54.66
N ILE A 39 -15.33 -34.02 53.63
CA ILE A 39 -14.33 -33.99 52.56
C ILE A 39 -13.59 -32.66 52.61
N ALA A 40 -12.25 -32.73 52.77
CA ALA A 40 -11.45 -31.53 52.77
C ALA A 40 -10.05 -31.64 52.13
N GLY A 41 -9.64 -30.61 51.40
CA GLY A 41 -8.30 -30.57 50.81
C GLY A 41 -8.09 -31.56 49.65
N ILE A 42 -9.14 -31.95 48.93
CA ILE A 42 -9.05 -32.85 47.77
C ILE A 42 -9.05 -32.03 46.47
N LEU A 43 -8.15 -32.40 45.56
CA LEU A 43 -8.21 -31.93 44.17
C LEU A 43 -9.01 -32.93 43.32
N PHE A 44 -10.23 -32.56 42.94
CA PHE A 44 -11.04 -33.31 41.98
C PHE A 44 -10.80 -32.77 40.58
N HIS A 45 -10.30 -33.58 39.65
CA HIS A 45 -10.08 -33.09 38.28
C HIS A 45 -10.36 -34.10 37.17
N HIS A 46 -10.86 -33.64 36.02
CA HIS A 46 -11.09 -34.48 34.84
C HIS A 46 -12.01 -35.71 35.10
N ASN A 47 -12.91 -35.62 36.08
CA ASN A 47 -13.93 -36.65 36.28
C ASN A 47 -15.20 -36.29 35.51
N ASP A 48 -15.99 -37.29 35.10
CA ASP A 48 -17.35 -37.01 34.58
C ASP A 48 -18.23 -36.46 35.73
N PHE A 49 -18.18 -37.11 36.89
CA PHE A 49 -18.86 -36.67 38.11
C PHE A 49 -17.85 -36.62 39.26
N ALA A 50 -17.38 -35.43 39.65
CA ALA A 50 -16.37 -35.32 40.71
C ALA A 50 -16.92 -35.73 42.09
N LEU A 51 -18.06 -35.16 42.50
CA LEU A 51 -18.67 -35.49 43.78
C LEU A 51 -20.20 -35.60 43.68
N LEU A 52 -20.73 -36.76 44.02
CA LEU A 52 -22.16 -37.01 44.19
C LEU A 52 -22.51 -37.05 45.69
N LEU A 53 -23.26 -36.07 46.16
CA LEU A 53 -23.79 -35.99 47.52
C LEU A 53 -25.19 -36.63 47.56
N ASN A 54 -25.23 -37.95 47.75
CA ASN A 54 -26.45 -38.71 48.02
C ASN A 54 -26.69 -38.85 49.53
N SER A 55 -26.07 -38.01 50.34
CA SER A 55 -26.13 -38.02 51.80
C SER A 55 -26.53 -36.65 52.36
N SER A 56 -26.95 -36.63 53.62
CA SER A 56 -27.25 -35.41 54.37
C SER A 56 -26.19 -35.18 55.45
N HIS A 57 -26.01 -33.92 55.85
CA HIS A 57 -25.11 -33.49 56.93
C HIS A 57 -23.61 -33.66 56.66
N SER A 58 -23.22 -33.88 55.40
CA SER A 58 -21.82 -33.85 54.99
C SER A 58 -21.26 -32.42 55.00
N ILE A 59 -19.95 -32.30 55.19
CA ILE A 59 -19.22 -31.02 55.19
C ILE A 59 -18.14 -31.09 54.12
N ILE A 60 -18.23 -30.22 53.12
CA ILE A 60 -17.35 -30.22 51.94
C ILE A 60 -16.63 -28.86 51.88
N HIS A 61 -15.34 -28.85 52.17
CA HIS A 61 -14.59 -27.59 52.21
C HIS A 61 -13.12 -27.70 51.83
N ASP A 62 -12.49 -26.59 51.47
CA ASP A 62 -11.08 -26.53 51.09
C ASP A 62 -10.72 -27.46 49.90
N ASN A 63 -11.68 -27.80 49.03
CA ASN A 63 -11.44 -28.64 47.85
C ASN A 63 -11.31 -27.79 46.60
N SER A 64 -10.66 -28.32 45.57
CA SER A 64 -10.66 -27.72 44.24
C SER A 64 -11.24 -28.69 43.22
N PHE A 65 -12.27 -28.25 42.51
CA PHE A 65 -12.94 -28.94 41.42
C PHE A 65 -12.49 -28.31 40.12
N TRP A 66 -11.59 -28.98 39.42
CA TRP A 66 -10.91 -28.45 38.24
C TRP A 66 -11.16 -29.32 36.98
N LYS A 67 -11.74 -28.77 35.91
CA LYS A 67 -11.97 -29.50 34.64
C LYS A 67 -12.80 -30.77 34.75
N ASN A 68 -13.78 -30.83 35.64
CA ASN A 68 -14.74 -31.94 35.68
C ASN A 68 -15.92 -31.65 34.76
N TYR A 69 -16.63 -32.67 34.31
CA TYR A 69 -17.91 -32.44 33.62
C TYR A 69 -18.95 -31.92 34.64
N TYR A 70 -19.08 -32.56 35.80
CA TYR A 70 -19.80 -32.05 36.96
C TYR A 70 -18.87 -31.90 38.17
N GLY A 71 -18.84 -30.72 38.80
CA GLY A 71 -18.12 -30.48 40.06
C GLY A 71 -18.80 -31.18 41.24
N ILE A 72 -19.91 -30.63 41.72
CA ILE A 72 -20.75 -31.24 42.76
C ILE A 72 -22.18 -31.42 42.26
N ILE A 73 -22.77 -32.59 42.50
CA ILE A 73 -24.22 -32.80 42.40
C ILE A 73 -24.75 -33.15 43.79
N ALA A 74 -25.65 -32.31 44.30
CA ALA A 74 -26.31 -32.51 45.59
C ALA A 74 -27.76 -33.00 45.44
N ASN A 75 -27.97 -34.26 45.81
CA ASN A 75 -29.26 -34.97 45.68
C ASN A 75 -30.02 -35.07 47.01
N LYS A 76 -29.44 -34.58 48.11
CA LYS A 76 -30.00 -34.61 49.47
C LYS A 76 -29.71 -33.30 50.18
N ASN A 77 -30.48 -33.02 51.23
CA ASN A 77 -30.48 -31.76 51.97
C ASN A 77 -29.48 -31.76 53.15
N GLY A 78 -29.23 -30.57 53.70
CA GLY A 78 -28.57 -30.39 55.00
C GLY A 78 -27.05 -30.53 54.97
N ASN A 79 -26.44 -30.56 53.80
CA ASN A 79 -24.98 -30.50 53.64
C ASN A 79 -24.49 -29.05 53.73
N ARG A 80 -23.22 -28.89 54.11
CA ARG A 80 -22.52 -27.59 54.16
C ARG A 80 -21.34 -27.61 53.20
N ILE A 81 -21.31 -26.69 52.25
CA ILE A 81 -20.32 -26.60 51.17
C ILE A 81 -19.74 -25.18 51.15
N TYR A 82 -18.46 -25.00 51.47
CA TYR A 82 -17.83 -23.68 51.55
C TYR A 82 -16.31 -23.78 51.30
N HIS A 83 -15.64 -22.69 50.95
CA HIS A 83 -14.18 -22.65 50.71
C HIS A 83 -13.67 -23.61 49.62
N ASN A 84 -14.52 -23.96 48.66
CA ASN A 84 -14.11 -24.75 47.51
C ASN A 84 -13.83 -23.84 46.31
N ASN A 85 -12.94 -24.29 45.42
CA ASN A 85 -12.68 -23.65 44.14
C ASN A 85 -13.32 -24.44 43.02
N PHE A 86 -14.27 -23.86 42.30
CA PHE A 86 -14.86 -24.43 41.10
C PHE A 86 -14.27 -23.73 39.88
N VAL A 87 -13.47 -24.47 39.10
CA VAL A 87 -12.64 -23.90 38.03
C VAL A 87 -12.68 -24.77 36.77
N TYR A 88 -13.14 -24.22 35.65
CA TYR A 88 -13.26 -24.84 34.33
C TYR A 88 -14.05 -26.15 34.32
N ASN A 89 -15.01 -26.33 35.23
CA ASN A 89 -15.95 -27.44 35.10
C ASN A 89 -16.99 -27.11 34.01
N ILE A 90 -17.54 -28.11 33.33
CA ILE A 90 -18.66 -27.88 32.40
C ILE A 90 -19.89 -27.41 33.18
N ILE A 91 -20.12 -28.01 34.34
CA ILE A 91 -21.14 -27.61 35.32
C ILE A 91 -20.45 -27.58 36.69
N ASN A 92 -20.33 -26.38 37.28
CA ASN A 92 -19.66 -26.16 38.55
C ASN A 92 -20.38 -26.88 39.71
N ALA A 93 -21.69 -26.65 39.85
CA ALA A 93 -22.51 -27.37 40.81
C ALA A 93 -23.98 -27.47 40.36
N MET A 94 -24.66 -28.49 40.85
CA MET A 94 -26.11 -28.64 40.75
C MET A 94 -26.66 -29.05 42.11
N ASP A 95 -27.64 -28.31 42.60
CA ASP A 95 -28.34 -28.63 43.84
C ASP A 95 -29.84 -28.69 43.58
N GLU A 96 -30.41 -29.90 43.62
CA GLU A 96 -31.86 -30.11 43.51
C GLU A 96 -32.55 -30.07 44.89
N SER A 97 -31.77 -29.75 45.93
CA SER A 97 -32.07 -29.93 47.34
C SER A 97 -31.86 -28.61 48.13
N ASN A 98 -32.02 -28.67 49.44
CA ASN A 98 -31.82 -27.55 50.36
C ASN A 98 -30.49 -27.75 51.14
N ASN A 99 -29.38 -27.28 50.56
CA ASN A 99 -28.06 -27.28 51.19
C ASN A 99 -27.54 -25.86 51.38
N THR A 100 -26.54 -25.71 52.25
CA THR A 100 -25.90 -24.42 52.51
C THR A 100 -24.57 -24.35 51.76
N TRP A 101 -24.44 -23.39 50.85
CA TRP A 101 -23.25 -23.18 50.01
C TRP A 101 -22.31 -22.08 50.52
N ASN A 102 -22.42 -21.72 51.80
CA ASN A 102 -21.64 -20.67 52.43
C ASN A 102 -21.58 -20.83 53.95
N LEU A 103 -20.64 -20.11 54.59
CA LEU A 103 -20.58 -19.92 56.04
C LEU A 103 -21.35 -18.67 56.45
N THR A 104 -22.07 -18.76 57.58
CA THR A 104 -22.83 -17.63 58.14
C THR A 104 -21.94 -16.65 58.89
N TYR A 105 -20.80 -17.09 59.44
CA TYR A 105 -19.82 -16.24 60.12
C TYR A 105 -18.44 -16.92 60.20
N PRO A 106 -17.34 -16.28 59.73
CA PRO A 106 -17.34 -15.13 58.83
C PRO A 106 -18.12 -15.41 57.53
N HIS A 107 -18.52 -14.36 56.81
CA HIS A 107 -19.27 -14.46 55.55
C HIS A 107 -18.36 -14.96 54.42
N GLU A 108 -18.10 -16.26 54.38
CA GLU A 108 -17.22 -16.87 53.37
C GLU A 108 -17.97 -17.98 52.61
N GLY A 109 -17.92 -17.95 51.28
CA GLY A 109 -18.57 -18.93 50.39
C GLY A 109 -17.57 -19.75 49.60
N ASN A 110 -17.89 -20.03 48.35
CA ASN A 110 -17.03 -20.75 47.41
C ASN A 110 -16.54 -19.80 46.32
N TYR A 111 -15.43 -20.15 45.68
CA TYR A 111 -14.98 -19.48 44.48
C TYR A 111 -15.56 -20.18 43.25
N TRP A 112 -16.07 -19.38 42.31
CA TRP A 112 -16.66 -19.83 41.06
C TRP A 112 -16.00 -19.06 39.92
N ASP A 113 -15.36 -19.77 38.99
CA ASP A 113 -14.63 -19.15 37.88
C ASP A 113 -15.53 -18.46 36.85
N ASP A 114 -16.81 -18.82 36.84
CA ASP A 114 -17.87 -18.24 36.02
C ASP A 114 -18.70 -17.16 36.74
N TYR A 115 -18.37 -16.82 37.99
CA TYR A 115 -19.06 -15.77 38.72
C TYR A 115 -18.77 -14.39 38.13
N ALA A 116 -19.84 -13.69 37.76
CA ALA A 116 -19.80 -12.39 37.10
C ALA A 116 -20.27 -11.22 37.98
N GLY A 117 -20.40 -11.44 39.30
CA GLY A 117 -20.85 -10.38 40.21
C GLY A 117 -19.77 -9.36 40.57
N SER A 118 -20.14 -8.39 41.39
CA SER A 118 -19.28 -7.27 41.81
C SER A 118 -18.82 -7.41 43.26
N ASP A 119 -17.75 -6.70 43.59
CA ASP A 119 -17.27 -6.48 44.95
C ASP A 119 -17.04 -4.98 45.14
N THR A 120 -18.13 -4.30 45.50
CA THR A 120 -18.21 -2.83 45.57
C THR A 120 -17.44 -2.30 46.79
N ASN A 121 -17.46 -3.05 47.88
CA ASN A 121 -16.82 -2.68 49.15
C ASN A 121 -15.35 -3.14 49.22
N ARG A 122 -14.89 -3.95 48.24
CA ARG A 122 -13.52 -4.47 48.09
C ARG A 122 -13.10 -5.36 49.25
N ASP A 123 -14.03 -6.11 49.83
CA ASP A 123 -13.75 -7.04 50.93
C ASP A 123 -13.35 -8.45 50.43
N GLY A 124 -13.39 -8.69 49.11
CA GLY A 124 -13.06 -9.96 48.48
C GLY A 124 -14.23 -10.94 48.39
N ILE A 125 -15.42 -10.54 48.84
CA ILE A 125 -16.67 -11.29 48.75
C ILE A 125 -17.59 -10.60 47.74
N GLY A 126 -18.30 -11.41 46.95
CA GLY A 126 -19.24 -10.93 45.97
C GLY A 126 -20.52 -10.38 46.60
N ASP A 127 -20.97 -9.22 46.12
CA ASP A 127 -22.22 -8.57 46.52
C ASP A 127 -23.48 -9.29 45.99
N ILE A 128 -23.32 -10.16 44.99
CA ILE A 128 -24.41 -10.86 44.30
C ILE A 128 -24.32 -12.37 44.62
N PRO A 129 -25.36 -12.98 45.19
CA PRO A 129 -25.37 -14.42 45.42
C PRO A 129 -25.19 -15.22 44.12
N TYR A 130 -24.45 -16.33 44.17
CA TYR A 130 -24.32 -17.29 43.07
C TYR A 130 -25.41 -18.36 43.20
N GLU A 131 -26.21 -18.53 42.15
CA GLU A 131 -27.30 -19.51 42.10
C GLU A 131 -26.74 -20.92 41.88
N VAL A 132 -27.14 -21.86 42.74
CA VAL A 132 -26.77 -23.28 42.63
C VAL A 132 -28.06 -24.11 42.60
N GLY A 133 -28.67 -24.24 41.43
CA GLY A 133 -29.96 -24.92 41.28
C GLY A 133 -31.04 -24.30 42.18
N ASN A 134 -31.57 -25.06 43.14
CA ASN A 134 -32.58 -24.58 44.10
C ASN A 134 -31.97 -23.89 45.34
N SER A 135 -30.64 -23.84 45.46
CA SER A 135 -29.90 -23.25 46.58
C SER A 135 -29.03 -22.08 46.10
N TRP A 136 -28.40 -21.38 47.05
CA TRP A 136 -27.60 -20.18 46.77
C TRP A 136 -26.33 -20.17 47.62
N ASP A 137 -25.22 -19.76 47.00
CA ASP A 137 -24.05 -19.26 47.71
C ASP A 137 -24.21 -17.75 47.88
N PHE A 138 -24.50 -17.30 49.10
CA PHE A 138 -24.72 -15.88 49.39
C PHE A 138 -23.43 -15.07 49.54
N TYR A 139 -22.27 -15.73 49.63
CA TYR A 139 -20.98 -15.07 49.87
C TYR A 139 -19.90 -15.60 48.89
N PRO A 140 -20.16 -15.61 47.57
CA PRO A 140 -19.20 -16.13 46.60
C PRO A 140 -17.90 -15.34 46.69
N LEU A 141 -16.76 -16.02 46.64
CA LEU A 141 -15.45 -15.39 46.74
C LEU A 141 -15.06 -14.75 45.40
N MET A 142 -14.43 -13.57 45.44
CA MET A 142 -13.94 -12.88 44.23
C MET A 142 -12.64 -13.46 43.67
N SER A 143 -11.96 -14.29 44.46
CA SER A 143 -10.72 -14.96 44.07
C SER A 143 -10.68 -16.37 44.66
N ALA A 144 -9.87 -17.23 44.04
CA ALA A 144 -9.71 -18.61 44.49
C ALA A 144 -9.29 -18.66 45.97
N TYR A 145 -9.94 -19.53 46.73
CA TYR A 145 -9.63 -19.76 48.13
C TYR A 145 -8.24 -20.40 48.26
N GLY A 146 -7.27 -19.62 48.75
CA GLY A 146 -5.85 -20.00 48.74
C GLY A 146 -5.49 -21.21 49.62
N ASN A 147 -6.34 -21.59 50.58
CA ASN A 147 -6.11 -22.76 51.44
C ASN A 147 -6.76 -24.05 50.90
N ALA A 148 -7.54 -23.98 49.80
CA ALA A 148 -8.08 -25.16 49.17
C ALA A 148 -6.98 -26.02 48.50
N ALA A 149 -7.33 -27.22 48.06
CA ALA A 149 -6.42 -28.10 47.33
C ALA A 149 -5.78 -27.37 46.12
N LYS A 150 -4.45 -27.38 46.02
CA LYS A 150 -3.76 -26.67 44.94
C LYS A 150 -4.12 -27.24 43.57
N ILE A 151 -4.54 -26.36 42.66
CA ILE A 151 -4.64 -26.68 41.23
C ILE A 151 -3.23 -26.58 40.64
N PRO A 152 -2.72 -27.62 39.96
CA PRO A 152 -1.41 -27.56 39.32
C PRO A 152 -1.37 -26.49 38.24
N ASN A 153 -0.30 -25.69 38.20
CA ASN A 153 -0.06 -24.78 37.09
C ASN A 153 0.60 -25.53 35.93
N LYS A 154 0.13 -25.30 34.72
CA LYS A 154 0.77 -25.72 33.48
C LYS A 154 1.25 -24.47 32.76
N LEU A 155 2.36 -24.61 32.02
CA LEU A 155 2.86 -23.49 31.22
C LEU A 155 1.86 -23.14 30.11
N PRO A 156 1.68 -21.85 29.80
CA PRO A 156 0.86 -21.45 28.67
C PRO A 156 1.51 -21.90 27.35
N ASN A 157 0.70 -21.99 26.30
CA ASN A 157 1.15 -22.27 24.93
C ASN A 157 0.99 -21.00 24.08
N ALA A 158 2.12 -20.41 23.66
CA ALA A 158 2.12 -19.26 22.78
C ALA A 158 1.77 -19.67 21.33
N SER A 159 0.90 -18.90 20.68
CA SER A 159 0.60 -19.07 19.25
C SER A 159 -0.02 -17.78 18.70
N PHE A 160 0.26 -17.45 17.44
CA PHE A 160 -0.37 -16.30 16.78
C PHE A 160 -0.60 -16.47 15.28
N LYS A 161 -1.39 -15.55 14.74
CA LYS A 161 -1.58 -15.33 13.30
C LYS A 161 -1.34 -13.87 12.97
N PHE A 162 -1.11 -13.55 11.70
CA PHE A 162 -0.99 -12.18 11.23
C PHE A 162 -1.74 -11.96 9.92
N TYR A 163 -2.13 -10.71 9.67
CA TYR A 163 -2.78 -10.28 8.44
C TYR A 163 -2.28 -8.88 8.03
N PRO A 164 -2.03 -8.63 6.73
CA PRO A 164 -2.13 -9.57 5.60
C PRO A 164 -1.00 -10.61 5.57
N SER A 165 -1.20 -11.72 4.84
CA SER A 165 -0.20 -12.80 4.73
C SER A 165 0.97 -12.49 3.78
N SER A 166 0.84 -11.43 2.98
CA SER A 166 1.86 -10.97 2.03
C SER A 166 1.87 -9.43 1.99
N PRO A 167 2.30 -8.78 3.08
CA PRO A 167 2.36 -7.33 3.18
C PRO A 167 3.51 -6.76 2.35
N PHE A 168 3.31 -5.58 1.79
CA PHE A 168 4.39 -4.72 1.33
C PHE A 168 5.04 -4.00 2.50
N SER A 169 6.24 -3.46 2.30
CA SER A 169 6.80 -2.50 3.25
C SER A 169 5.84 -1.33 3.46
N PHE A 170 5.83 -0.79 4.67
CA PHE A 170 4.90 0.23 5.17
C PHE A 170 3.42 -0.20 5.31
N ASP A 171 3.05 -1.43 4.94
CA ASP A 171 1.73 -1.94 5.29
C ASP A 171 1.59 -2.09 6.82
N THR A 172 0.41 -1.78 7.33
CA THR A 172 0.04 -2.11 8.71
C THR A 172 -0.36 -3.57 8.80
N ILE A 173 0.34 -4.32 9.63
CA ILE A 173 0.12 -5.74 9.89
C ILE A 173 -0.51 -5.88 11.27
N VAL A 174 -1.60 -6.62 11.34
CA VAL A 174 -2.28 -6.96 12.59
C VAL A 174 -1.82 -8.32 13.04
N PHE A 175 -1.34 -8.43 14.28
CA PHE A 175 -1.01 -9.68 14.94
C PHE A 175 -2.15 -10.08 15.87
N ILE A 176 -2.59 -11.33 15.73
CA ILE A 176 -3.73 -11.87 16.45
C ILE A 176 -3.23 -13.00 17.34
N ASP A 177 -3.32 -12.79 18.65
CA ASP A 177 -3.02 -13.79 19.65
C ASP A 177 -4.00 -14.96 19.55
N THR A 178 -3.46 -16.16 19.55
CA THR A 178 -4.20 -17.43 19.58
C THR A 178 -3.66 -18.37 20.65
N SER A 179 -2.88 -17.81 21.58
CA SER A 179 -2.30 -18.52 22.71
C SER A 179 -3.39 -19.05 23.62
N TYR A 180 -3.08 -20.13 24.35
CA TYR A 180 -4.01 -20.70 25.31
C TYR A 180 -3.26 -21.20 26.53
N ASP A 181 -3.94 -21.21 27.67
CA ASP A 181 -3.48 -21.90 28.86
C ASP A 181 -4.45 -23.02 29.22
N GLU A 182 -3.91 -24.16 29.59
CA GLU A 182 -4.69 -25.24 30.14
C GLU A 182 -5.33 -24.88 31.49
N ASN A 183 -4.72 -23.99 32.25
CA ASN A 183 -5.24 -23.47 33.49
C ASN A 183 -6.40 -22.50 33.27
N GLY A 184 -6.66 -22.05 32.04
CA GLY A 184 -7.85 -21.26 31.73
C GLY A 184 -7.77 -20.28 30.57
N LYS A 185 -8.94 -19.92 30.03
CA LYS A 185 -9.03 -18.94 28.92
C LYS A 185 -8.53 -17.54 29.30
N ASN A 186 -8.65 -17.17 30.58
CA ASN A 186 -8.24 -15.85 31.09
C ASN A 186 -6.98 -15.92 31.97
N ASP A 187 -6.26 -17.04 31.92
CA ASP A 187 -5.08 -17.24 32.77
C ASP A 187 -3.81 -16.59 32.19
N ILE A 188 -3.75 -16.39 30.88
CA ILE A 188 -2.71 -15.56 30.26
C ILE A 188 -2.87 -14.11 30.73
N SER A 189 -1.78 -13.53 31.26
CA SER A 189 -1.74 -12.22 31.91
C SER A 189 -0.86 -11.19 31.20
N SER A 190 0.14 -11.63 30.41
CA SER A 190 0.98 -10.73 29.61
C SER A 190 1.47 -11.36 28.31
N TRP A 191 1.78 -10.51 27.33
CA TRP A 191 2.34 -10.86 26.03
C TRP A 191 3.66 -10.12 25.86
N ASP A 192 4.66 -10.77 25.29
CA ASP A 192 5.95 -10.18 24.91
C ASP A 192 6.24 -10.54 23.45
N TRP A 193 6.04 -9.56 22.58
CA TRP A 193 6.25 -9.66 21.15
C TRP A 193 7.62 -9.11 20.77
N ASP A 194 8.34 -9.84 19.92
CA ASP A 194 9.51 -9.35 19.20
C ASP A 194 9.23 -9.48 17.70
N PHE A 195 9.22 -8.35 16.99
CA PHE A 195 8.91 -8.30 15.56
C PHE A 195 10.12 -8.67 14.67
N GLY A 196 11.29 -8.93 15.25
CA GLY A 196 12.48 -9.35 14.51
C GLY A 196 13.18 -8.21 13.76
N ASP A 197 12.74 -6.96 13.94
CA ASP A 197 13.37 -5.74 13.43
C ASP A 197 13.98 -4.85 14.54
N GLY A 198 14.01 -5.39 15.77
CA GLY A 198 14.48 -4.68 16.97
C GLY A 198 13.38 -3.93 17.73
N THR A 199 12.13 -4.00 17.29
CA THR A 199 10.97 -3.44 18.00
C THR A 199 10.15 -4.53 18.70
N THR A 200 9.45 -4.15 19.76
CA THR A 200 8.67 -5.07 20.62
C THR A 200 7.31 -4.49 20.99
N SER A 201 6.42 -5.33 21.52
CA SER A 201 5.12 -4.90 22.08
C SER A 201 4.66 -5.78 23.23
N ASN A 202 3.85 -5.22 24.14
CA ASN A 202 3.19 -5.95 25.23
C ASN A 202 1.66 -6.03 25.08
N GLU A 203 1.11 -5.54 23.96
CA GLU A 203 -0.32 -5.63 23.68
C GLU A 203 -0.68 -7.07 23.30
N GLN A 204 -1.91 -7.52 23.62
CA GLN A 204 -2.36 -8.84 23.22
C GLN A 204 -2.44 -8.99 21.69
N ASN A 205 -2.97 -7.98 20.99
CA ASN A 205 -3.14 -8.01 19.54
C ASN A 205 -2.52 -6.74 18.93
N PRO A 206 -1.18 -6.65 18.85
CA PRO A 206 -0.52 -5.43 18.39
C PRO A 206 -0.67 -5.24 16.88
N VAL A 207 -0.47 -3.99 16.46
CA VAL A 207 -0.25 -3.66 15.06
C VAL A 207 1.21 -3.23 14.86
N HIS A 208 1.81 -3.59 13.73
CA HIS A 208 3.18 -3.22 13.40
C HIS A 208 3.36 -2.98 11.89
N SER A 209 4.42 -2.26 11.51
CA SER A 209 4.75 -2.01 10.11
C SER A 209 6.26 -2.01 9.90
N TYR A 210 6.72 -2.63 8.82
CA TYR A 210 8.15 -2.72 8.50
C TYR A 210 8.51 -1.71 7.41
N SER A 211 9.56 -0.92 7.62
CA SER A 211 10.00 0.11 6.66
C SER A 211 10.82 -0.43 5.49
N LYS A 212 11.26 -1.69 5.56
CA LYS A 212 12.04 -2.35 4.52
C LYS A 212 11.47 -3.73 4.22
N PRO A 213 11.61 -4.20 2.97
CA PRO A 213 11.30 -5.58 2.63
C PRO A 213 12.33 -6.53 3.24
N GLY A 214 11.90 -7.76 3.51
CA GLY A 214 12.75 -8.78 4.12
C GLY A 214 11.97 -9.87 4.84
N ASN A 215 12.70 -10.88 5.30
CA ASN A 215 12.17 -11.93 6.15
C ASN A 215 12.41 -11.57 7.62
N TYR A 216 11.32 -11.42 8.37
CA TYR A 216 11.32 -11.10 9.79
C TYR A 216 10.86 -12.33 10.58
N THR A 217 11.62 -12.71 11.61
CA THR A 217 11.23 -13.79 12.52
C THR A 217 10.49 -13.14 13.69
N VAL A 218 9.15 -13.19 13.64
CA VAL A 218 8.31 -12.66 14.71
C VAL A 218 8.18 -13.71 15.80
N THR A 219 8.36 -13.32 17.06
CA THR A 219 8.26 -14.22 18.20
C THR A 219 7.29 -13.70 19.24
N LEU A 220 6.65 -14.63 19.95
CA LEU A 220 5.75 -14.36 21.06
C LEU A 220 6.11 -15.25 22.24
N ILE A 221 6.23 -14.63 23.42
CA ILE A 221 6.20 -15.31 24.72
C ILE A 221 4.99 -14.76 25.47
N VAL A 222 4.14 -15.64 25.99
CA VAL A 222 3.07 -15.28 26.92
C VAL A 222 3.40 -15.75 28.33
N LYS A 223 2.85 -15.06 29.32
CA LYS A 223 2.96 -15.36 30.75
C LYS A 223 1.60 -15.57 31.37
N ASP A 224 1.47 -16.55 32.25
CA ASP A 224 0.23 -16.80 32.99
C ASP A 224 0.13 -15.91 34.25
N ARG A 225 -0.93 -16.07 35.05
CA ARG A 225 -1.13 -15.35 36.32
C ARG A 225 -0.25 -15.88 37.46
N ALA A 226 0.28 -17.09 37.34
CA ALA A 226 1.27 -17.63 38.28
C ALA A 226 2.66 -17.03 38.04
N GLY A 227 2.87 -16.35 36.91
CA GLY A 227 4.13 -15.74 36.52
C GLY A 227 5.06 -16.69 35.78
N GLU A 228 4.56 -17.80 35.25
CA GLU A 228 5.32 -18.74 34.44
C GLU A 228 5.17 -18.40 32.95
N GLU A 229 6.22 -18.65 32.17
CA GLU A 229 6.30 -18.29 30.75
C GLU A 229 6.14 -19.49 29.84
N SER A 230 5.47 -19.28 28.71
CA SER A 230 5.40 -20.24 27.60
C SER A 230 6.77 -20.49 26.97
N GLU A 231 6.90 -21.60 26.25
CA GLU A 231 7.96 -21.72 25.25
C GLU A 231 7.76 -20.68 24.14
N LYS A 232 8.86 -20.11 23.65
CA LYS A 232 8.84 -19.11 22.58
C LYS A 232 8.23 -19.69 21.31
N PHE A 233 7.13 -19.10 20.86
CA PHE A 233 6.54 -19.38 19.55
C PHE A 233 7.09 -18.41 18.51
N TYR A 234 7.31 -18.86 17.26
CA TYR A 234 7.81 -18.02 16.19
C TYR A 234 7.13 -18.31 14.85
N ALA A 235 7.04 -17.27 14.02
CA ALA A 235 6.64 -17.39 12.62
C ALA A 235 7.52 -16.47 11.76
N VAL A 236 7.82 -16.89 10.53
CA VAL A 236 8.56 -16.07 9.57
C VAL A 236 7.56 -15.29 8.72
N LEU A 237 7.68 -13.96 8.76
CA LEU A 237 6.92 -13.02 7.97
C LEU A 237 7.81 -12.52 6.82
N ASN A 238 7.36 -12.67 5.58
CA ASN A 238 8.02 -12.11 4.41
C ASN A 238 7.33 -10.80 4.02
N VAL A 239 8.01 -9.68 4.23
CA VAL A 239 7.56 -8.34 3.79
C VAL A 239 8.12 -8.09 2.40
N THR A 240 7.23 -7.88 1.43
CA THR A 240 7.60 -7.72 0.02
C THR A 240 7.96 -6.27 -0.32
N ASN A 241 8.80 -6.10 -1.35
CA ASN A 241 9.21 -4.78 -1.83
C ASN A 241 8.03 -3.96 -2.34
N LEU A 242 7.88 -2.72 -1.86
CA LEU A 242 6.90 -1.78 -2.41
C LEU A 242 7.43 -1.28 -3.76
N PRO A 243 6.69 -1.41 -4.87
CA PRO A 243 7.18 -0.95 -6.17
C PRO A 243 7.43 0.57 -6.21
N PRO A 244 8.38 1.05 -7.03
CA PRO A 244 8.63 2.48 -7.18
C PRO A 244 7.44 3.18 -7.83
N SER A 245 7.37 4.50 -7.71
CA SER A 245 6.43 5.36 -8.43
C SER A 245 7.14 6.10 -9.55
N ALA A 246 6.60 5.99 -10.77
CA ALA A 246 7.11 6.66 -11.96
C ALA A 246 6.32 7.93 -12.27
N GLY A 247 7.02 8.96 -12.73
CA GLY A 247 6.42 10.21 -13.20
C GLY A 247 7.48 11.06 -13.90
N TYR A 248 7.05 11.99 -14.75
CA TYR A 248 7.96 12.97 -15.33
C TYR A 248 7.27 14.27 -15.75
N SER A 249 8.09 15.30 -15.95
CA SER A 249 7.73 16.52 -16.65
C SER A 249 8.64 16.70 -17.89
N TYR A 250 8.28 17.65 -18.76
CA TYR A 250 9.08 17.97 -19.94
C TYR A 250 8.85 19.41 -20.37
N GLU A 251 9.86 20.01 -21.00
CA GLU A 251 9.83 21.37 -21.54
C GLU A 251 10.65 21.48 -22.84
N PRO A 252 10.23 22.34 -23.79
CA PRO A 252 9.03 23.17 -23.78
C PRO A 252 7.73 22.38 -24.02
N LYS A 253 6.57 22.91 -23.59
CA LYS A 253 5.25 22.28 -23.83
C LYS A 253 4.75 22.42 -25.27
N ASN A 254 5.15 23.50 -25.94
CA ASN A 254 4.90 23.73 -27.36
C ASN A 254 6.23 23.55 -28.09
N ALA A 255 6.39 22.42 -28.77
CA ALA A 255 7.59 22.09 -29.52
C ALA A 255 7.23 21.83 -30.97
N SER A 256 8.02 22.39 -31.89
CA SER A 256 7.98 21.99 -33.30
C SER A 256 9.01 20.90 -33.57
N SER A 257 8.95 20.26 -34.72
CA SER A 257 10.02 19.38 -35.20
C SER A 257 11.41 20.04 -35.03
N TYR A 258 12.41 19.22 -34.74
CA TYR A 258 13.80 19.61 -34.45
C TYR A 258 14.00 20.52 -33.21
N THR A 259 12.94 20.83 -32.45
CA THR A 259 13.05 21.48 -31.14
C THR A 259 13.61 20.50 -30.12
N MET A 260 14.62 20.91 -29.35
CA MET A 260 15.15 20.10 -28.25
C MET A 260 14.16 20.10 -27.09
N ILE A 261 13.64 18.93 -26.72
CA ILE A 261 12.80 18.74 -25.54
C ILE A 261 13.66 18.12 -24.44
N GLN A 262 13.58 18.69 -23.24
CA GLN A 262 14.17 18.14 -22.02
C GLN A 262 13.07 17.43 -21.22
N PHE A 263 13.38 16.23 -20.73
CA PHE A 263 12.51 15.41 -19.90
C PHE A 263 13.14 15.23 -18.51
N PHE A 264 12.35 15.42 -17.47
CA PHE A 264 12.79 15.39 -16.07
C PHE A 264 11.97 14.35 -15.31
N ALA A 265 12.60 13.25 -14.87
CA ALA A 265 11.93 12.27 -14.04
C ALA A 265 11.55 12.84 -12.68
N SER A 266 10.33 12.57 -12.25
CA SER A 266 9.78 12.88 -10.92
C SER A 266 9.31 11.57 -10.28
N CYS A 267 10.26 10.69 -10.00
CA CYS A 267 10.02 9.35 -9.50
C CYS A 267 10.38 9.24 -8.01
N SER A 268 9.84 8.24 -7.31
CA SER A 268 10.12 7.99 -5.90
C SER A 268 10.06 6.51 -5.57
N ASP A 269 10.89 6.09 -4.64
CA ASP A 269 10.84 4.77 -4.01
C ASP A 269 10.95 4.99 -2.50
N LYS A 270 10.07 4.35 -1.71
CA LYS A 270 9.92 4.66 -0.27
C LYS A 270 10.76 3.74 0.62
N ASP A 271 10.91 2.49 0.23
CA ASP A 271 11.67 1.46 0.95
C ASP A 271 13.04 1.18 0.31
N GLY A 272 13.28 1.74 -0.89
CA GLY A 272 14.52 1.56 -1.64
C GLY A 272 14.99 2.81 -2.37
N TYR A 273 15.62 2.59 -3.53
CA TYR A 273 16.04 3.64 -4.44
C TYR A 273 16.01 3.17 -5.90
N ILE A 274 15.79 4.12 -6.82
CA ILE A 274 15.73 3.83 -8.26
C ILE A 274 17.14 3.65 -8.83
N VAL A 275 17.39 2.50 -9.47
CA VAL A 275 18.68 2.14 -10.08
C VAL A 275 18.73 2.38 -11.59
N ASN A 276 17.58 2.40 -12.28
CA ASN A 276 17.53 2.58 -13.73
C ASN A 276 16.35 3.43 -14.19
N TYR A 277 16.57 4.20 -15.25
CA TYR A 277 15.58 5.04 -15.94
C TYR A 277 15.72 4.80 -17.44
N THR A 278 14.65 4.32 -18.07
CA THR A 278 14.60 4.07 -19.51
C THR A 278 13.45 4.85 -20.12
N TRP A 279 13.76 5.63 -21.16
CA TRP A 279 12.80 6.42 -21.91
C TRP A 279 12.55 5.77 -23.27
N ASP A 280 11.29 5.64 -23.64
CA ASP A 280 10.84 5.39 -25.01
C ASP A 280 10.15 6.66 -25.49
N PHE A 281 10.68 7.28 -26.54
CA PHE A 281 10.15 8.54 -27.07
C PHE A 281 8.97 8.34 -28.04
N GLY A 282 8.61 7.08 -28.36
CA GLY A 282 7.46 6.77 -29.22
C GLY A 282 7.71 6.95 -30.72
N ASP A 283 8.92 7.34 -31.12
CA ASP A 283 9.37 7.40 -32.52
C ASP A 283 10.39 6.30 -32.89
N GLY A 284 10.55 5.32 -31.98
CA GLY A 284 11.53 4.23 -32.08
C GLY A 284 12.89 4.54 -31.46
N SER A 285 13.11 5.74 -30.92
CA SER A 285 14.30 6.09 -30.17
C SER A 285 14.13 5.93 -28.65
N THR A 286 15.25 5.74 -27.95
CA THR A 286 15.29 5.53 -26.50
C THR A 286 16.28 6.45 -25.81
N GLY A 287 16.05 6.74 -24.54
CA GLY A 287 16.94 7.52 -23.68
C GLY A 287 17.20 6.83 -22.34
N TYR A 288 18.22 7.28 -21.62
CA TYR A 288 18.60 6.73 -20.31
C TYR A 288 18.94 7.85 -19.33
N GLY A 289 18.82 7.53 -18.04
CA GLY A 289 19.10 8.46 -16.94
C GLY A 289 17.86 9.21 -16.46
N SER A 290 17.95 9.82 -15.27
CA SER A 290 16.83 10.53 -14.63
C SER A 290 16.39 11.77 -15.42
N ASN A 291 17.32 12.40 -16.14
CA ASN A 291 17.04 13.42 -17.12
C ASN A 291 17.42 12.92 -18.50
N ALA A 292 16.54 13.12 -19.48
CA ALA A 292 16.78 12.77 -20.86
C ALA A 292 16.39 13.93 -21.76
N SER A 293 16.80 13.85 -23.03
CA SER A 293 16.51 14.92 -23.97
C SER A 293 16.39 14.34 -25.38
N HIS A 294 15.45 14.85 -26.16
CA HIS A 294 15.14 14.30 -27.48
C HIS A 294 14.68 15.36 -28.49
N LYS A 295 14.81 15.06 -29.79
CA LYS A 295 14.30 15.85 -30.91
C LYS A 295 13.52 14.96 -31.87
N TYR A 296 12.29 15.37 -32.19
CA TYR A 296 11.47 14.69 -33.19
C TYR A 296 11.73 15.30 -34.57
N SER A 297 11.98 14.45 -35.56
CA SER A 297 12.26 14.88 -36.94
C SER A 297 11.02 15.21 -37.74
N LYS A 298 9.83 14.78 -37.28
CA LYS A 298 8.55 15.00 -37.94
C LYS A 298 7.51 15.54 -36.95
N PRO A 299 6.53 16.31 -37.43
CA PRO A 299 5.35 16.63 -36.64
C PRO A 299 4.51 15.37 -36.38
N GLY A 300 3.76 15.37 -35.27
CA GLY A 300 2.95 14.23 -34.88
C GLY A 300 2.60 14.18 -33.40
N ILE A 301 1.90 13.14 -32.99
CA ILE A 301 1.63 12.83 -31.58
C ILE A 301 2.48 11.62 -31.21
N TYR A 302 3.28 11.76 -30.16
CA TYR A 302 4.21 10.73 -29.69
C TYR A 302 3.86 10.36 -28.25
N LYS A 303 3.70 9.06 -27.99
CA LYS A 303 3.52 8.54 -26.64
C LYS A 303 4.89 8.29 -26.01
N VAL A 304 5.29 9.18 -25.10
CA VAL A 304 6.54 9.03 -24.36
C VAL A 304 6.27 8.14 -23.13
N VAL A 305 7.16 7.19 -22.87
CA VAL A 305 7.08 6.26 -21.74
C VAL A 305 8.38 6.32 -20.95
N LEU A 306 8.28 6.62 -19.65
CA LEU A 306 9.36 6.43 -18.70
C LEU A 306 9.13 5.12 -17.95
N THR A 307 10.11 4.23 -17.96
CA THR A 307 10.15 3.01 -17.12
C THR A 307 11.30 3.12 -16.14
N VAL A 308 11.03 2.92 -14.86
CA VAL A 308 12.02 2.92 -13.78
C VAL A 308 12.10 1.55 -13.13
N VAL A 309 13.29 1.23 -12.62
CA VAL A 309 13.60 -0.01 -11.89
C VAL A 309 14.22 0.37 -10.56
N ASP A 310 13.77 -0.24 -9.46
CA ASP A 310 14.35 -0.06 -8.13
C ASP A 310 15.52 -1.03 -7.84
N ASP A 311 16.11 -0.91 -6.65
CA ASP A 311 17.23 -1.73 -6.18
C ASP A 311 16.88 -3.20 -5.92
N LEU A 312 15.60 -3.56 -5.99
CA LEU A 312 15.09 -4.93 -5.88
C LEU A 312 14.45 -5.44 -7.19
N ASN A 313 14.74 -4.78 -8.31
CA ASN A 313 14.28 -5.11 -9.66
C ASN A 313 12.75 -5.00 -9.87
N SER A 314 12.02 -4.32 -8.98
CA SER A 314 10.63 -3.95 -9.24
C SER A 314 10.58 -2.81 -10.24
N THR A 315 9.53 -2.77 -11.05
CA THR A 315 9.40 -1.83 -12.16
C THR A 315 8.12 -1.03 -12.09
N ALA A 316 8.18 0.24 -12.45
CA ALA A 316 7.01 1.07 -12.68
C ALA A 316 7.18 1.90 -13.97
N SER A 317 6.07 2.23 -14.61
CA SER A 317 6.07 3.04 -15.83
C SER A 317 5.03 4.14 -15.76
N TYR A 318 5.36 5.28 -16.37
CA TYR A 318 4.45 6.39 -16.59
C TYR A 318 4.53 6.83 -18.05
N SER A 319 3.40 7.16 -18.65
CA SER A 319 3.35 7.57 -20.06
C SER A 319 2.47 8.78 -20.27
N GLN A 320 2.90 9.67 -21.17
CA GLN A 320 2.14 10.84 -21.59
C GLN A 320 2.32 11.08 -23.10
N GLU A 321 1.23 11.43 -23.77
CA GLU A 321 1.28 11.89 -25.17
C GLU A 321 1.77 13.34 -25.26
N ILE A 322 2.66 13.59 -26.22
CA ILE A 322 3.15 14.93 -26.55
C ILE A 322 2.88 15.22 -28.03
N LYS A 323 2.50 16.45 -28.33
CA LYS A 323 2.26 16.92 -29.69
C LYS A 323 3.46 17.72 -30.17
N ILE A 324 3.99 17.34 -31.33
CA ILE A 324 5.05 18.03 -32.05
C ILE A 324 4.41 18.72 -33.25
N GLU A 325 4.50 20.05 -33.26
CA GLU A 325 3.94 20.87 -34.31
C GLU A 325 4.85 20.90 -35.54
N ASN A 326 4.27 21.20 -36.70
CA ASN A 326 5.03 21.45 -37.92
C ASN A 326 5.95 22.67 -37.74
N ARG A 327 7.16 22.61 -38.29
CA ARG A 327 8.05 23.75 -38.38
C ARG A 327 7.81 24.45 -39.72
N LYS A 328 7.57 25.76 -39.66
CA LYS A 328 7.33 26.54 -40.90
C LYS A 328 8.54 26.46 -41.84
N PRO A 329 8.32 26.51 -43.18
CA PRO A 329 9.41 26.52 -44.13
C PRO A 329 10.18 27.86 -44.03
N SER A 330 11.33 27.93 -44.67
CA SER A 330 12.08 29.17 -44.88
C SER A 330 11.91 29.61 -46.33
N ALA A 331 11.26 30.74 -46.57
CA ALA A 331 11.16 31.34 -47.90
C ALA A 331 12.45 32.10 -48.23
N ASP A 332 12.95 31.95 -49.46
CA ASP A 332 14.11 32.69 -49.98
C ASP A 332 14.13 32.67 -51.51
N PHE A 333 14.69 33.69 -52.15
CA PHE A 333 14.92 33.69 -53.59
C PHE A 333 16.13 34.54 -53.99
N GLU A 334 16.62 34.28 -55.20
CA GLU A 334 17.56 35.14 -55.90
C GLU A 334 16.94 35.62 -57.23
N PHE A 335 17.38 36.78 -57.73
CA PHE A 335 16.95 37.29 -59.03
C PHE A 335 18.12 37.75 -59.90
N TYR A 336 17.92 37.71 -61.22
CA TYR A 336 18.90 38.18 -62.20
C TYR A 336 18.22 38.84 -63.41
N PRO A 337 18.74 39.96 -63.94
CA PRO A 337 19.97 40.66 -63.54
C PRO A 337 19.79 41.52 -62.28
N GLU A 338 20.89 41.83 -61.59
CA GLU A 338 20.92 42.65 -60.35
C GLU A 338 20.50 44.11 -60.58
N ASN A 339 20.71 44.63 -61.79
CA ASN A 339 20.35 46.00 -62.19
C ASN A 339 19.42 45.99 -63.43
N PRO A 340 18.18 45.50 -63.28
CA PRO A 340 17.27 45.33 -64.42
C PRO A 340 16.73 46.66 -64.93
N LYS A 341 16.52 46.74 -66.24
CA LYS A 341 15.94 47.92 -66.91
C LYS A 341 14.50 47.66 -67.34
N VAL A 342 13.76 48.74 -67.62
CA VAL A 342 12.38 48.65 -68.15
C VAL A 342 12.32 47.73 -69.37
N GLY A 343 11.37 46.79 -69.33
CA GLY A 343 11.13 45.79 -70.39
C GLY A 343 12.16 44.65 -70.44
N GLU A 344 13.15 44.62 -69.54
CA GLU A 344 14.08 43.50 -69.42
C GLU A 344 13.44 42.33 -68.66
N LYS A 345 13.72 41.10 -69.11
CA LYS A 345 13.20 39.89 -68.47
C LYS A 345 14.08 39.52 -67.28
N ILE A 346 13.52 39.64 -66.09
CA ILE A 346 14.13 39.23 -64.82
C ILE A 346 13.76 37.77 -64.55
N SER A 347 14.75 36.97 -64.18
CA SER A 347 14.56 35.58 -63.73
C SER A 347 14.62 35.52 -62.22
N PHE A 348 13.62 34.91 -61.61
CA PHE A 348 13.52 34.68 -60.17
C PHE A 348 13.65 33.19 -59.89
N LYS A 349 14.57 32.83 -59.00
CA LYS A 349 14.86 31.45 -58.65
C LYS A 349 14.63 31.22 -57.15
N ASP A 350 13.79 30.25 -56.86
CA ASP A 350 13.48 29.81 -55.51
C ASP A 350 14.71 29.18 -54.83
N LEU A 351 15.00 29.66 -53.62
CA LEU A 351 16.00 29.13 -52.70
C LEU A 351 15.37 28.65 -51.39
N SER A 352 14.03 28.63 -51.33
CA SER A 352 13.29 28.25 -50.14
C SER A 352 13.58 26.80 -49.73
N SER A 353 13.53 26.55 -48.43
CA SER A 353 13.80 25.24 -47.84
C SER A 353 12.78 24.88 -46.76
N ASP A 354 12.63 23.59 -46.50
CA ASP A 354 11.82 23.07 -45.41
C ASP A 354 12.59 21.92 -44.74
N LEU A 355 12.64 21.90 -43.41
CA LEU A 355 13.57 21.04 -42.67
C LEU A 355 12.96 19.68 -42.31
N ASP A 356 11.66 19.65 -42.02
CA ASP A 356 10.87 18.48 -41.64
C ASP A 356 9.95 17.97 -42.75
N GLY A 357 9.85 18.70 -43.87
CA GLY A 357 9.00 18.35 -44.99
C GLY A 357 9.55 18.79 -46.34
N LYS A 358 8.64 19.24 -47.20
CA LYS A 358 8.94 19.75 -48.54
C LYS A 358 7.99 20.90 -48.88
N ILE A 359 8.49 21.83 -49.68
CA ILE A 359 7.66 22.90 -50.25
C ILE A 359 6.78 22.33 -51.37
N VAL A 360 5.47 22.60 -51.31
CA VAL A 360 4.47 22.11 -52.28
C VAL A 360 3.76 23.23 -53.05
N SER A 361 3.90 24.49 -52.64
CA SER A 361 3.29 25.64 -53.33
C SER A 361 4.19 26.86 -53.26
N TRP A 362 4.22 27.62 -54.35
CA TRP A 362 4.90 28.91 -54.49
C TRP A 362 3.89 29.94 -55.00
N HIS A 363 3.99 31.17 -54.50
CA HIS A 363 3.22 32.31 -54.98
C HIS A 363 4.12 33.55 -54.99
N TRP A 364 4.37 34.05 -56.20
CA TRP A 364 5.08 35.29 -56.46
C TRP A 364 4.08 36.42 -56.64
N ASP A 365 4.30 37.53 -55.94
CA ASP A 365 3.68 38.82 -56.19
C ASP A 365 4.80 39.79 -56.57
N PHE A 366 4.74 40.34 -57.78
CA PHE A 366 5.79 41.21 -58.32
C PHE A 366 5.62 42.68 -57.90
N GLY A 367 4.59 43.02 -57.12
CA GLY A 367 4.36 44.40 -56.66
C GLY A 367 3.82 45.35 -57.72
N ASP A 368 3.42 44.83 -58.90
CA ASP A 368 2.82 45.57 -60.01
C ASP A 368 1.45 44.99 -60.43
N GLU A 369 0.74 44.38 -59.49
CA GLU A 369 -0.54 43.67 -59.67
C GLU A 369 -0.43 42.38 -60.52
N THR A 370 0.79 41.92 -60.80
CA THR A 370 1.04 40.64 -61.48
C THR A 370 1.60 39.58 -60.53
N ALA A 371 1.36 38.31 -60.86
CA ALA A 371 1.72 37.18 -59.99
C ALA A 371 2.08 35.92 -60.78
N SER A 372 2.77 34.98 -60.13
CA SER A 372 3.10 33.65 -60.66
C SER A 372 2.99 32.57 -59.58
N ASN A 373 2.66 31.34 -59.95
CA ASN A 373 2.62 30.19 -59.03
C ASN A 373 3.68 29.11 -59.35
N GLY A 374 4.63 29.41 -60.24
CA GLY A 374 5.73 28.51 -60.55
C GLY A 374 6.78 28.51 -59.44
N ARG A 375 7.51 27.39 -59.28
CA ARG A 375 8.66 27.33 -58.37
C ARG A 375 9.68 28.43 -58.69
N ASN A 376 10.05 28.54 -59.96
CA ASN A 376 10.79 29.68 -60.48
C ASN A 376 9.84 30.52 -61.32
N ALA A 377 10.15 31.81 -61.46
CA ALA A 377 9.33 32.72 -62.25
C ALA A 377 10.20 33.65 -63.11
N THR A 378 9.58 34.28 -64.09
CA THR A 378 10.21 35.34 -64.86
C THR A 378 9.24 36.48 -65.05
N HIS A 379 9.70 37.72 -64.92
CA HIS A 379 8.85 38.91 -65.03
C HIS A 379 9.58 40.07 -65.71
N ALA A 380 8.84 41.04 -66.25
CA ALA A 380 9.40 42.25 -66.84
C ALA A 380 8.50 43.46 -66.54
N TYR A 381 9.09 44.53 -66.03
CA TYR A 381 8.34 45.72 -65.60
C TYR A 381 8.22 46.74 -66.73
N ALA A 382 7.02 47.30 -66.89
CA ALA A 382 6.70 48.25 -67.96
C ALA A 382 7.13 49.70 -67.66
N LYS A 383 7.40 50.03 -66.39
CA LYS A 383 7.77 51.38 -65.93
C LYS A 383 8.97 51.32 -65.01
N PRO A 384 9.79 52.38 -64.94
CA PRO A 384 10.83 52.49 -63.93
C PRO A 384 10.16 52.69 -62.56
N GLY A 385 10.81 52.22 -61.50
CA GLY A 385 10.27 52.30 -60.15
C GLY A 385 10.91 51.30 -59.19
N SER A 386 10.47 51.36 -57.94
CA SER A 386 10.82 50.41 -56.89
C SER A 386 9.65 49.47 -56.69
N TYR A 387 9.89 48.16 -56.81
CA TYR A 387 8.86 47.12 -56.70
C TYR A 387 9.25 46.14 -55.60
N THR A 388 8.35 45.89 -54.65
CA THR A 388 8.53 44.86 -53.63
C THR A 388 8.08 43.52 -54.21
N VAL A 389 9.03 42.64 -54.50
CA VAL A 389 8.75 41.28 -54.91
C VAL A 389 8.61 40.41 -53.67
N ARG A 390 7.51 39.66 -53.61
CA ARG A 390 7.18 38.77 -52.50
C ARG A 390 7.08 37.34 -53.00
N LEU A 391 7.85 36.43 -52.39
CA LEU A 391 7.67 35.00 -52.53
C LEU A 391 7.01 34.44 -51.27
N THR A 392 5.82 33.86 -51.42
CA THR A 392 5.17 33.06 -50.37
C THR A 392 5.22 31.58 -50.74
N VAL A 393 5.79 30.77 -49.85
CA VAL A 393 5.85 29.31 -49.99
C VAL A 393 4.99 28.61 -48.95
N LYS A 394 4.50 27.42 -49.29
CA LYS A 394 3.75 26.54 -48.40
C LYS A 394 4.35 25.14 -48.39
N ASP A 395 4.56 24.58 -47.20
CA ASP A 395 5.01 23.19 -47.02
C ASP A 395 3.87 22.17 -47.15
N ASP A 396 4.21 20.87 -47.12
CA ASP A 396 3.25 19.76 -47.22
C ASP A 396 2.38 19.56 -45.97
N ASP A 397 2.75 20.15 -44.84
CA ASP A 397 1.99 20.16 -43.58
C ASP A 397 1.14 21.44 -43.39
N GLY A 398 1.15 22.32 -44.40
CA GLY A 398 0.34 23.51 -44.51
C GLY A 398 0.94 24.79 -43.93
N GLY A 399 2.16 24.75 -43.38
CA GLY A 399 2.91 25.90 -42.92
C GLY A 399 3.31 26.83 -44.07
N THR A 400 3.30 28.14 -43.83
CA THR A 400 3.63 29.14 -44.85
C THR A 400 4.73 30.07 -44.37
N ALA A 401 5.60 30.47 -45.28
CA ALA A 401 6.60 31.51 -45.07
C ALA A 401 6.65 32.46 -46.26
N THR A 402 7.06 33.70 -45.98
CA THR A 402 7.12 34.76 -46.97
C THR A 402 8.46 35.47 -46.87
N TYR A 403 9.10 35.69 -48.02
CA TYR A 403 10.29 36.51 -48.17
C TYR A 403 10.00 37.64 -49.14
N GLU A 404 10.53 38.83 -48.85
CA GLU A 404 10.32 40.04 -49.64
C GLU A 404 11.66 40.68 -49.96
N GLU A 405 11.82 41.12 -51.21
CA GLU A 405 12.96 41.89 -51.65
C GLU A 405 12.51 43.05 -52.54
N VAL A 406 13.12 44.22 -52.34
CA VAL A 406 12.82 45.42 -53.13
C VAL A 406 13.76 45.47 -54.32
N ILE A 407 13.20 45.55 -55.53
CA ILE A 407 13.95 45.61 -56.78
C ILE A 407 13.74 46.98 -57.42
N GLU A 408 14.84 47.61 -57.81
CA GLU A 408 14.83 48.88 -58.55
C GLU A 408 14.90 48.63 -60.06
N ILE A 409 13.89 49.12 -60.78
CA ILE A 409 13.82 49.07 -62.24
C ILE A 409 14.26 50.42 -62.79
N LYS A 410 15.40 50.42 -63.48
CA LYS A 410 15.95 51.63 -64.09
C LYS A 410 15.39 51.86 -65.48
N GLU A 411 15.35 53.11 -65.92
CA GLU A 411 14.98 53.42 -67.30
C GLU A 411 15.93 52.73 -68.29
N LYS A 412 15.38 52.31 -69.43
CA LYS A 412 16.19 51.87 -70.54
C LYS A 412 16.91 53.10 -71.12
N GLU A 413 18.24 53.10 -71.08
CA GLU A 413 19.02 54.16 -71.72
C GLU A 413 18.61 54.28 -73.19
N THR A 414 17.93 55.38 -73.53
CA THR A 414 17.79 55.78 -74.92
C THR A 414 19.15 56.30 -75.37
N PRO A 415 19.67 55.91 -76.56
CA PRO A 415 20.87 56.52 -77.12
C PRO A 415 20.72 58.03 -77.06
N GLY A 416 21.55 58.69 -76.23
CA GLY A 416 21.46 60.12 -76.03
C GLY A 416 21.56 60.84 -77.37
N PHE A 417 20.92 62.01 -77.48
CA PHE A 417 20.92 62.89 -78.65
C PHE A 417 22.31 63.05 -79.31
N GLY A 418 23.41 62.92 -78.56
CA GLY A 418 24.78 62.93 -79.08
C GLY A 418 25.16 61.79 -80.02
N PHE A 419 24.65 60.57 -79.82
CA PHE A 419 24.92 59.42 -80.72
C PHE A 419 24.12 59.54 -82.03
N ILE A 420 22.90 60.08 -81.94
CA ILE A 420 22.08 60.42 -83.10
C ILE A 420 22.73 61.57 -83.87
N LEU A 421 23.26 62.60 -83.21
CA LEU A 421 24.04 63.66 -83.86
C LEU A 421 25.32 63.13 -84.51
N LEU A 422 26.03 62.19 -83.88
CA LEU A 422 27.24 61.58 -84.45
C LEU A 422 26.92 60.74 -85.69
N MET A 423 25.82 59.97 -85.67
CA MET A 423 25.33 59.22 -86.83
C MET A 423 24.85 60.15 -87.95
N ILE A 424 24.15 61.24 -87.62
CA ILE A 424 23.75 62.27 -88.59
C ILE A 424 24.98 62.99 -89.16
N ALA A 425 25.98 63.31 -88.33
CA ALA A 425 27.23 63.94 -88.76
C ALA A 425 28.06 63.00 -89.66
N LEU A 426 28.17 61.71 -89.32
CA LEU A 426 28.81 60.70 -90.16
C LEU A 426 28.07 60.50 -91.49
N ALA A 427 26.72 60.52 -91.48
CA ALA A 427 25.91 60.47 -92.70
C ALA A 427 26.08 61.73 -93.58
N LEU A 428 26.16 62.92 -92.98
CA LEU A 428 26.45 64.18 -93.68
C LEU A 428 27.87 64.20 -94.27
N ILE A 429 28.88 63.71 -93.54
CA ILE A 429 30.26 63.59 -94.04
C ILE A 429 30.34 62.60 -95.21
N ALA A 430 29.60 61.48 -95.15
CA ALA A 430 29.52 60.51 -96.24
C ALA A 430 28.79 61.08 -97.47
N ALA A 431 27.74 61.89 -97.29
CA ALA A 431 27.03 62.57 -98.37
C ALA A 431 27.90 63.65 -99.05
N MET A 432 28.67 64.43 -98.28
CA MET A 432 29.60 65.43 -98.82
C MET A 432 30.76 64.82 -99.62
N ARG A 433 31.17 63.58 -99.32
CA ARG A 433 32.17 62.84 -100.12
C ARG A 433 31.65 62.32 -101.47
N LYS A 434 30.34 62.29 -101.70
CA LYS A 434 29.74 61.89 -102.99
C LYS A 434 29.58 63.05 -103.99
N PHE A 435 29.84 64.29 -103.57
CA PHE A 435 29.69 65.51 -104.39
C PHE A 435 31.02 66.23 -104.66
N LYS A 436 32.17 65.54 -104.54
CA LYS A 436 33.48 66.06 -104.91
C LYS A 436 34.17 65.18 -105.95
#